data_AF-A0A4Q7DMR7-F1
#
_entry.id   AF-A0A4Q7DMR7-F1
#
_cell.length_a   1.000
_cell.length_b   1.000
_cell.length_c   1.000
_cell.angle_alpha   90.00
_cell.angle_beta   90.00
_cell.angle_gamma   90.00
#
_symmetry.space_group_name_H-M   'P 1'
#
loop_
_entity.id
_entity.type
_entity.pdbx_description
1 polymer ?
#
loop_
_entity_poly.entity_id
_entity_poly.type
_entity_poly.pdbx_seq_one_letter_code
_entity_poly.pdbx_strand_id
1 'polypeptide(L)'
;MKEKNLEMSYADFKQYYAALQAGEGKQFIEAYRERVDHSLTDEEVMSLALMKAIQHQDVEAVGHILNTAPLKVLTIMHCNGYSPISLILDLYRENHDILGMIERYLLAHSDEEKVELTEKELSNMSMVVEVPMLDLITLEDNLEYLKETFLQYLYTPETLEHLQVYYYSQTIPYSEEATSGPEEQEAHLSLPEPNLLPIHPTLLGSST
;
A
#
# COMPACT_ATOMS: atom_id res chain seq x y z
N MET A 1 -9.02 21.27 -6.25
CA MET A 1 -7.98 21.92 -5.42
C MET A 1 -6.84 22.35 -6.32
N LYS A 2 -6.17 23.47 -6.05
CA LYS A 2 -4.89 23.79 -6.73
C LYS A 2 -3.85 22.80 -6.22
N GLU A 3 -3.27 21.99 -7.10
CA GLU A 3 -2.10 21.18 -6.75
C GLU A 3 -0.96 22.13 -6.39
N LYS A 4 -0.58 22.13 -5.10
CA LYS A 4 0.60 22.85 -4.63
C LYS A 4 1.79 21.94 -4.85
N ASN A 5 2.63 22.29 -5.83
CA ASN A 5 3.89 21.60 -6.07
C ASN A 5 4.93 22.03 -5.04
N LEU A 6 4.76 21.59 -3.79
CA LEU A 6 5.58 22.01 -2.67
C LEU A 6 6.42 20.85 -2.15
N GLU A 7 7.72 21.08 -2.06
CA GLU A 7 8.69 20.16 -1.45
C GLU A 7 9.53 20.97 -0.47
N MET A 8 9.75 20.44 0.74
CA MET A 8 10.62 21.08 1.73
C MET A 8 12.08 20.87 1.35
N SER A 9 12.90 21.93 1.32
CA SER A 9 14.32 21.78 1.06
C SER A 9 15.04 21.06 2.21
N TYR A 10 16.18 20.42 1.95
CA TYR A 10 16.97 19.80 3.02
C TYR A 10 17.44 20.81 4.07
N ALA A 11 17.75 22.05 3.66
CA ALA A 11 18.13 23.12 4.58
C ALA A 11 16.98 23.51 5.52
N ASP A 12 15.76 23.62 4.99
CA ASP A 12 14.56 23.89 5.79
C ASP A 12 14.25 22.72 6.74
N PHE A 13 14.41 21.47 6.27
CA PHE A 13 14.27 20.28 7.11
C PHE A 13 15.25 20.30 8.29
N LYS A 14 16.54 20.63 8.07
CA LYS A 14 17.52 20.72 9.15
C LYS A 14 17.17 21.83 10.16
N GLN A 15 16.63 22.96 9.70
CA GLN A 15 16.16 24.03 10.57
C GLN A 15 14.93 23.59 11.38
N TYR A 16 13.97 22.93 10.74
CA TYR A 16 12.80 22.39 11.42
C TYR A 16 13.18 21.39 12.49
N TYR A 17 14.09 20.46 12.17
CA TYR A 17 14.54 19.45 13.12
C TYR A 17 15.27 20.08 14.33
N ALA A 18 16.15 21.06 14.09
CA ALA A 18 16.79 21.81 15.17
C ALA A 18 15.76 22.57 16.03
N ALA A 19 14.73 23.15 15.41
CA ALA A 19 13.64 23.81 16.12
C ALA A 19 12.82 22.82 16.95
N LEU A 20 12.53 21.62 16.43
CA LEU A 20 11.87 20.55 17.20
C LEU A 20 12.68 20.16 18.44
N GLN A 21 13.99 19.99 18.31
CA GLN A 21 14.87 19.67 19.45
C GLN A 21 14.91 20.79 20.50
N ALA A 22 14.74 22.05 20.08
CA ALA A 22 14.68 23.21 20.97
C ALA A 22 13.28 23.45 21.58
N GLY A 23 12.25 22.70 21.18
CA GLY A 23 10.86 22.97 21.57
C GLY A 23 10.23 24.17 20.85
N GLU A 24 10.85 24.61 19.75
CA GLU A 24 10.49 25.77 18.94
C GLU A 24 9.83 25.38 17.60
N GLY A 25 9.40 24.11 17.46
CA GLY A 25 8.86 23.58 16.20
C GLY A 25 7.64 24.35 15.68
N LYS A 26 6.78 24.86 16.57
CA LYS A 26 5.60 25.65 16.19
C LYS A 26 6.00 27.00 15.58
N GLN A 27 6.97 27.69 16.17
CA GLN A 27 7.48 28.96 15.64
C GLN A 27 8.12 28.76 14.27
N PHE A 28 8.84 27.64 14.07
CA PHE A 28 9.36 27.30 12.75
C PHE A 28 8.22 27.11 11.73
N ILE A 29 7.19 26.33 12.07
CA ILE A 29 6.05 26.08 11.18
C ILE A 29 5.38 27.39 10.79
N GLU A 30 5.10 28.28 11.76
CA GLU A 30 4.53 29.60 11.51
C GLU A 30 5.40 30.40 10.52
N ALA A 31 6.71 30.54 10.81
CA ALA A 31 7.64 31.26 9.94
C ALA A 31 7.81 30.62 8.54
N TYR A 32 7.80 29.29 8.46
CA TYR A 32 7.89 28.56 7.20
C TYR A 32 6.67 28.83 6.32
N ARG A 33 5.46 28.76 6.90
CA ARG A 33 4.22 29.09 6.21
C ARG A 33 4.23 30.53 5.74
N GLU A 34 4.75 31.46 6.53
CA GLU A 34 4.87 32.86 6.13
C GLU A 34 5.80 33.09 4.93
N ARG A 35 6.92 32.38 4.90
CA ARG A 35 7.91 32.52 3.83
C ARG A 35 7.51 31.78 2.56
N VAL A 36 6.85 30.63 2.67
CA VAL A 36 6.67 29.68 1.57
C VAL A 36 5.24 29.74 1.01
N ASP A 37 4.23 29.53 1.85
CA ASP A 37 2.82 29.63 1.50
C ASP A 37 1.93 29.68 2.75
N HIS A 38 1.29 30.83 3.01
CA HIS A 38 0.42 31.04 4.18
C HIS A 38 -0.76 30.06 4.26
N SER A 39 -1.15 29.48 3.13
CA SER A 39 -2.27 28.55 3.05
C SER A 39 -1.89 27.11 3.35
N LEU A 40 -0.62 26.81 3.64
CA LEU A 40 -0.24 25.52 4.21
C LEU A 40 -0.83 25.37 5.61
N THR A 41 -1.20 24.14 6.00
CA THR A 41 -1.51 23.80 7.39
C THR A 41 -0.25 23.37 8.13
N ASP A 42 -0.33 23.32 9.46
CA ASP A 42 0.79 22.85 10.28
C ASP A 42 1.12 21.39 9.97
N GLU A 43 0.10 20.57 9.69
CA GLU A 43 0.28 19.16 9.36
C GLU A 43 0.86 18.93 7.97
N GLU A 44 0.56 19.79 6.99
CA GLU A 44 1.23 19.75 5.69
C GLU A 44 2.73 20.02 5.84
N VAL A 45 3.12 20.96 6.71
CA VAL A 45 4.55 21.24 6.99
C VAL A 45 5.21 20.07 7.72
N MET A 46 4.54 19.50 8.73
CA MET A 46 5.04 18.30 9.44
C MET A 46 5.17 17.11 8.48
N SER A 47 4.23 16.93 7.55
CA SER A 47 4.24 15.85 6.57
C SER A 47 5.37 16.01 5.56
N LEU A 48 5.62 17.24 5.08
CA LEU A 48 6.78 17.54 4.23
C LEU A 48 8.11 17.24 4.95
N ALA A 49 8.21 17.59 6.23
CA ALA A 49 9.39 17.28 7.03
C ALA A 49 9.56 15.77 7.25
N LEU A 50 8.46 15.06 7.50
CA LEU A 50 8.47 13.60 7.67
C LEU A 50 8.89 12.89 6.39
N MET A 51 8.38 13.33 5.23
CA MET A 51 8.84 12.86 3.91
C MET A 51 10.35 13.00 3.77
N LYS A 52 10.90 14.17 4.13
CA LYS A 52 12.34 14.41 4.07
C LYS A 52 13.12 13.52 5.03
N ALA A 53 12.65 13.33 6.25
CA ALA A 53 13.28 12.42 7.22
C ALA A 53 13.35 10.97 6.69
N ILE A 54 12.26 10.47 6.11
CA ILE A 54 12.18 9.12 5.52
C ILE A 54 13.15 8.99 4.34
N GLN A 55 13.14 9.95 3.40
CA GLN A 55 14.04 9.96 2.23
C GLN A 55 15.53 9.93 2.62
N HIS A 56 15.87 10.53 3.76
CA HIS A 56 17.23 10.59 4.27
C HIS A 56 17.56 9.51 5.31
N GLN A 57 16.63 8.57 5.56
CA GLN A 57 16.76 7.52 6.58
C GLN A 57 17.11 8.06 7.97
N ASP A 58 16.64 9.27 8.30
CA ASP A 58 16.95 9.96 9.57
C ASP A 58 15.98 9.49 10.66
N VAL A 59 16.30 8.33 11.25
CA VAL A 59 15.48 7.66 12.28
C VAL A 59 15.19 8.57 13.47
N GLU A 60 16.18 9.37 13.88
CA GLU A 60 16.03 10.28 15.02
C GLU A 60 15.03 11.40 14.70
N ALA A 61 15.16 12.01 13.52
CA ALA A 61 14.22 13.03 13.07
C ALA A 61 12.80 12.48 12.91
N VAL A 62 12.63 11.27 12.35
CA VAL A 62 11.31 10.62 12.28
C VAL A 62 10.69 10.51 13.66
N GLY A 63 11.44 10.01 14.65
CA GLY A 63 10.94 9.85 16.02
C GLY A 63 10.52 11.16 16.67
N HIS A 64 11.30 12.22 16.48
CA HIS A 64 10.94 13.55 16.98
C HIS A 64 9.69 14.12 16.33
N ILE A 65 9.52 13.93 15.02
CA ILE A 65 8.33 14.40 14.30
C ILE A 65 7.10 13.64 14.78
N LEU A 66 7.15 12.29 14.80
CA LEU A 66 6.03 11.45 15.22
C LEU A 66 5.61 11.70 16.68
N ASN A 67 6.52 12.06 17.58
CA ASN A 67 6.18 12.40 18.96
C ASN A 67 5.27 13.64 19.10
N THR A 68 5.15 14.47 18.06
CA THR A 68 4.40 15.73 18.09
C THR A 68 3.35 15.85 17.00
N ALA A 69 3.43 15.02 15.97
CA ALA A 69 2.52 15.01 14.84
C ALA A 69 1.22 14.25 15.16
N PRO A 70 0.06 14.73 14.65
CA PRO A 70 -1.16 13.92 14.62
C PRO A 70 -1.10 12.86 13.52
N LEU A 71 -1.93 11.82 13.64
CA LEU A 71 -1.91 10.65 12.75
C LEU A 71 -2.03 11.01 11.26
N LYS A 72 -2.90 11.99 10.95
CA LYS A 72 -3.14 12.48 9.57
C LYS A 72 -1.89 12.95 8.82
N VAL A 73 -0.80 13.28 9.52
CA VAL A 73 0.47 13.66 8.88
C VAL A 73 0.98 12.55 7.95
N LEU A 74 0.71 11.28 8.31
CA LEU A 74 1.12 10.12 7.54
C LEU A 74 0.38 9.95 6.21
N THR A 75 -0.82 10.51 6.08
CA THR A 75 -1.68 10.31 4.91
C THR A 75 -1.59 11.45 3.90
N ILE A 76 -1.15 12.65 4.29
CA ILE A 76 -1.08 13.82 3.38
C ILE A 76 -0.22 13.53 2.16
N MET A 77 -0.85 13.64 0.98
CA MET A 77 -0.19 13.45 -0.32
C MET A 77 0.59 14.67 -0.79
N HIS A 78 1.79 14.40 -1.30
CA HIS A 78 2.68 15.42 -1.84
C HIS A 78 2.76 15.38 -3.37
N CYS A 79 3.39 16.39 -3.94
CA CYS A 79 3.49 16.58 -5.39
C CYS A 79 4.29 15.50 -6.12
N ASN A 80 5.19 14.81 -5.42
CA ASN A 80 5.92 13.65 -5.93
C ASN A 80 5.03 12.39 -6.02
N GLY A 81 3.76 12.50 -5.65
CA GLY A 81 2.80 11.42 -5.72
C GLY A 81 2.80 10.53 -4.49
N TYR A 82 3.61 10.78 -3.45
CA TYR A 82 3.67 9.98 -2.24
C TYR A 82 3.14 10.73 -1.01
N SER A 83 2.58 9.99 -0.06
CA SER A 83 2.40 10.38 1.34
C SER A 83 3.52 9.74 2.18
N PRO A 84 3.75 10.16 3.44
CA PRO A 84 4.75 9.52 4.27
C PRO A 84 4.53 8.02 4.45
N ILE A 85 3.28 7.57 4.64
CA ILE A 85 3.00 6.13 4.73
C ILE A 85 3.29 5.41 3.41
N SER A 86 2.93 6.00 2.27
CA SER A 86 3.18 5.34 0.99
C SER A 86 4.66 5.23 0.66
N LEU A 87 5.40 6.28 0.99
CA LEU A 87 6.85 6.31 0.81
C LEU A 87 7.55 5.27 1.68
N ILE A 88 7.21 5.17 2.97
CA ILE A 88 7.92 4.22 3.85
C ILE A 88 7.63 2.76 3.48
N LEU A 89 6.41 2.47 3.01
CA LEU A 89 6.02 1.14 2.56
C LEU A 89 6.68 0.77 1.22
N ASP A 90 6.85 1.74 0.31
CA ASP A 90 7.62 1.53 -0.93
C ASP A 90 9.10 1.27 -0.63
N LEU A 91 9.67 1.96 0.36
CA LEU A 91 11.07 1.84 0.79
C LEU A 91 11.30 0.77 1.88
N TYR A 92 10.38 -0.18 2.07
CA TYR A 92 10.39 -1.04 3.25
C TYR A 92 11.68 -1.86 3.42
N ARG A 93 12.34 -2.26 2.32
CA ARG A 93 13.60 -3.04 2.33
C ARG A 93 14.77 -2.28 2.93
N GLU A 94 14.73 -0.95 2.83
CA GLU A 94 15.85 -0.08 3.20
C GLU A 94 15.64 0.56 4.57
N ASN A 95 14.39 0.59 5.05
CA ASN A 95 13.99 1.44 6.19
C ASN A 95 13.22 0.68 7.29
N HIS A 96 13.65 -0.54 7.63
CA HIS A 96 12.98 -1.37 8.64
C HIS A 96 12.84 -0.68 10.02
N ASP A 97 13.84 0.08 10.46
CA ASP A 97 13.80 0.78 11.76
C ASP A 97 12.72 1.88 11.78
N ILE A 98 12.60 2.63 10.68
CA ILE A 98 11.58 3.66 10.52
C ILE A 98 10.20 3.02 10.41
N LEU A 99 10.08 1.93 9.66
CA LEU A 99 8.83 1.21 9.50
C LEU A 99 8.32 0.67 10.85
N GLY A 100 9.19 0.05 11.66
CA GLY A 100 8.84 -0.42 13.00
C GLY A 100 8.56 0.72 13.99
N MET A 101 9.11 1.91 13.77
CA MET A 101 8.75 3.11 14.54
C MET A 101 7.34 3.60 14.19
N ILE A 102 6.99 3.63 12.90
CA ILE A 102 5.65 3.98 12.43
C ILE A 102 4.63 2.96 12.93
N GLU A 103 4.91 1.66 12.86
CA GLU A 103 4.02 0.61 13.40
C GLU A 103 3.69 0.86 14.89
N ARG A 104 4.70 1.11 15.72
CA ARG A 104 4.49 1.43 17.15
C ARG A 104 3.71 2.72 17.34
N TYR A 105 3.95 3.73 16.51
CA TYR A 105 3.22 4.98 16.54
C TYR A 105 1.74 4.76 16.19
N LEU A 106 1.43 3.99 15.15
CA LEU A 106 0.05 3.64 14.76
C LEU A 106 -0.68 2.89 15.88
N LEU A 107 -0.02 1.91 16.51
CA LEU A 107 -0.57 1.16 17.63
C LEU A 107 -0.89 2.06 18.84
N ALA A 108 -0.04 3.06 19.10
CA ALA A 108 -0.26 4.00 20.20
C ALA A 108 -1.41 4.99 19.94
N HIS A 109 -1.81 5.17 18.68
CA HIS A 109 -2.85 6.12 18.24
C HIS A 109 -4.03 5.41 17.56
N SER A 110 -4.31 4.16 17.95
CA SER A 110 -5.33 3.32 17.30
C SER A 110 -6.76 3.86 17.40
N ASP A 111 -7.01 4.76 18.35
CA ASP A 111 -8.32 5.36 18.63
C ASP A 111 -8.51 6.72 17.92
N GLU A 112 -7.52 7.20 17.15
CA GLU A 112 -7.65 8.45 16.40
C GLU A 112 -8.62 8.33 15.21
N GLU A 113 -9.10 9.49 14.75
CA GLU A 113 -10.00 9.58 13.61
C GLU A 113 -9.29 9.11 12.33
N LYS A 114 -9.91 8.12 11.68
CA LYS A 114 -9.41 7.54 10.44
C LYS A 114 -9.78 8.42 9.25
N VAL A 115 -8.90 8.42 8.25
CA VAL A 115 -9.03 9.25 7.05
C VAL A 115 -9.64 8.41 5.91
N GLU A 116 -10.36 9.05 4.99
CA GLU A 116 -10.76 8.42 3.75
C GLU A 116 -9.64 8.54 2.71
N LEU A 117 -9.28 7.43 2.05
CA LEU A 117 -8.40 7.48 0.89
C LEU A 117 -9.06 8.26 -0.26
N THR A 118 -8.35 9.26 -0.77
CA THR A 118 -8.69 9.89 -2.04
C THR A 118 -8.37 8.94 -3.21
N GLU A 119 -8.98 9.16 -4.39
CA GLU A 119 -8.70 8.35 -5.59
C GLU A 119 -7.20 8.31 -5.95
N LYS A 120 -6.49 9.42 -5.74
CA LYS A 120 -5.04 9.52 -6.01
C LYS A 120 -4.24 8.68 -5.02
N GLU A 121 -4.65 8.62 -3.76
CA GLU A 121 -4.02 7.76 -2.74
C GLU A 121 -4.32 6.29 -2.97
N LEU A 122 -5.54 5.94 -3.38
CA LEU A 122 -5.91 4.57 -3.76
C LEU A 122 -4.99 4.02 -4.86
N SER A 123 -4.74 4.82 -5.90
CA SER A 123 -3.83 4.45 -6.98
C SER A 123 -2.40 4.23 -6.48
N ASN A 124 -1.86 5.12 -5.65
CA ASN A 124 -0.52 4.92 -5.08
C ASN A 124 -0.46 3.67 -4.20
N MET A 125 -1.44 3.49 -3.30
CA MET A 125 -1.53 2.32 -2.43
C MET A 125 -1.61 1.00 -3.19
N SER A 126 -2.29 0.97 -4.33
CA SER A 126 -2.31 -0.22 -5.17
C SER A 126 -0.90 -0.60 -5.66
N MET A 127 -0.06 0.38 -6.02
CA MET A 127 1.33 0.12 -6.43
C MET A 127 2.18 -0.39 -5.26
N VAL A 128 1.98 0.15 -4.05
CA VAL A 128 2.68 -0.32 -2.84
C VAL A 128 2.33 -1.78 -2.53
N VAL A 129 1.08 -2.18 -2.73
CA VAL A 129 0.63 -3.58 -2.53
C VAL A 129 1.29 -4.54 -3.51
N GLU A 130 1.64 -4.09 -4.72
CA GLU A 130 2.35 -4.90 -5.71
C GLU A 130 3.81 -5.18 -5.35
N VAL A 131 4.39 -4.41 -4.42
CA VAL A 131 5.75 -4.62 -3.92
C VAL A 131 5.71 -5.63 -2.78
N PRO A 132 6.15 -6.89 -2.99
CA PRO A 132 6.05 -7.92 -1.95
C PRO A 132 6.96 -7.55 -0.77
N MET A 133 6.38 -7.36 0.42
CA MET A 133 7.12 -6.95 1.62
C MET A 133 7.96 -8.08 2.22
N LEU A 134 7.58 -9.34 1.98
CA LEU A 134 8.33 -10.50 2.44
C LEU A 134 8.54 -11.45 1.28
N ASP A 135 9.72 -12.08 1.25
CA ASP A 135 9.97 -13.16 0.32
C ASP A 135 8.97 -14.28 0.59
N LEU A 136 8.26 -14.72 -0.45
CA LEU A 136 7.31 -15.86 -0.46
C LEU A 136 5.88 -15.59 0.05
N ILE A 137 5.46 -14.34 0.17
CA ILE A 137 4.04 -13.99 0.39
C ILE A 137 3.33 -13.79 -0.97
N THR A 138 2.12 -14.33 -1.11
CA THR A 138 1.27 -14.01 -2.27
C THR A 138 0.89 -12.53 -2.20
N LEU A 139 0.53 -11.92 -3.34
CA LEU A 139 0.09 -10.52 -3.32
C LEU A 139 -1.16 -10.32 -2.42
N GLU A 140 -2.00 -11.34 -2.27
CA GLU A 140 -3.14 -11.32 -1.36
C GLU A 140 -2.69 -11.27 0.11
N ASP A 141 -1.75 -12.12 0.54
CA ASP A 141 -1.24 -12.02 1.92
C ASP A 141 -0.41 -10.74 2.14
N ASN A 142 0.14 -10.12 1.08
CA ASN A 142 0.81 -8.81 1.19
C ASN A 142 -0.22 -7.71 1.47
N LEU A 143 -1.35 -7.71 0.76
CA LEU A 143 -2.45 -6.78 1.00
C LEU A 143 -3.04 -6.96 2.41
N GLU A 144 -3.25 -8.21 2.83
CA GLU A 144 -3.75 -8.51 4.18
C GLU A 144 -2.78 -8.04 5.25
N TYR A 145 -1.48 -8.34 5.09
CA TYR A 145 -0.43 -7.86 6.00
C TYR A 145 -0.42 -6.32 6.10
N LEU A 146 -0.43 -5.62 4.97
CA LEU A 146 -0.46 -4.16 4.95
C LEU A 146 -1.71 -3.61 5.65
N LYS A 147 -2.86 -4.22 5.38
CA LYS A 147 -4.14 -3.85 5.98
C LYS A 147 -4.11 -4.00 7.50
N GLU A 148 -3.68 -5.14 8.01
CA GLU A 148 -3.65 -5.43 9.45
C GLU A 148 -2.55 -4.64 10.19
N THR A 149 -1.41 -4.41 9.55
CA THR A 149 -0.26 -3.80 10.25
C THR A 149 -0.29 -2.28 10.20
N PHE A 150 -0.72 -1.69 9.08
CA PHE A 150 -0.61 -0.24 8.86
C PHE A 150 -1.95 0.40 8.51
N LEU A 151 -2.62 -0.08 7.47
CA LEU A 151 -3.68 0.68 6.81
C LEU A 151 -4.97 0.74 7.66
N GLN A 152 -5.26 -0.28 8.46
CA GLN A 152 -6.44 -0.28 9.35
C GLN A 152 -6.40 0.82 10.41
N TYR A 153 -5.22 1.30 10.79
CA TYR A 153 -5.07 2.38 11.76
C TYR A 153 -5.30 3.75 11.11
N LEU A 154 -4.98 3.88 9.83
CA LEU A 154 -5.02 5.14 9.09
C LEU A 154 -6.34 5.39 8.38
N TYR A 155 -6.97 4.33 7.88
CA TYR A 155 -8.07 4.46 6.91
C TYR A 155 -9.36 3.80 7.35
N THR A 156 -10.49 4.35 6.92
CA THR A 156 -11.81 3.82 7.23
C THR A 156 -12.01 2.42 6.61
N PRO A 157 -12.82 1.54 7.22
CA PRO A 157 -13.10 0.22 6.64
C PRO A 157 -13.61 0.28 5.19
N GLU A 158 -14.45 1.26 4.87
CA GLU A 158 -15.01 1.48 3.51
C GLU A 158 -13.91 1.74 2.48
N THR A 159 -12.94 2.61 2.80
CA THR A 159 -11.86 2.92 1.85
C THR A 159 -10.86 1.77 1.69
N LEU A 160 -10.70 0.92 2.71
CA LEU A 160 -9.91 -0.31 2.61
C LEU A 160 -10.61 -1.38 1.74
N GLU A 161 -11.93 -1.47 1.81
CA GLU A 161 -12.71 -2.31 0.90
C GLU A 161 -12.58 -1.82 -0.54
N HIS A 162 -12.64 -0.51 -0.78
CA HIS A 162 -12.40 0.07 -2.10
C HIS A 162 -10.99 -0.22 -2.62
N LEU A 163 -9.95 -0.14 -1.78
CA LEU A 163 -8.59 -0.51 -2.16
C LEU A 163 -8.52 -1.98 -2.60
N GLN A 164 -9.17 -2.87 -1.85
CA GLN A 164 -9.24 -4.31 -2.17
C GLN A 164 -9.94 -4.56 -3.51
N VAL A 165 -11.10 -3.92 -3.75
CA VAL A 165 -11.84 -4.04 -5.01
C VAL A 165 -11.04 -3.46 -6.18
N TYR A 166 -10.44 -2.28 -6.00
CA TYR A 166 -9.62 -1.62 -7.01
C TYR A 166 -8.48 -2.54 -7.45
N TYR A 167 -7.76 -3.12 -6.48
CA TYR A 167 -6.69 -4.08 -6.72
C TYR A 167 -7.16 -5.30 -7.53
N TYR A 168 -8.25 -5.97 -7.13
CA TYR A 168 -8.76 -7.14 -7.86
C TYR A 168 -9.27 -6.80 -9.26
N SER A 169 -9.81 -5.60 -9.46
CA SER A 169 -10.28 -5.15 -10.79
C SER A 169 -9.14 -4.91 -11.78
N GLN A 170 -7.95 -4.56 -11.29
CA GLN A 170 -6.76 -4.30 -12.13
C GLN A 170 -5.93 -5.56 -12.37
N THR A 171 -6.01 -6.56 -11.48
CA THR A 171 -5.14 -7.74 -11.50
C THR A 171 -5.81 -9.02 -12.02
N ILE A 172 -7.15 -9.09 -12.06
CA ILE A 172 -7.87 -10.19 -12.70
C ILE A 172 -8.19 -9.80 -14.15
N PRO A 173 -7.54 -10.39 -15.18
CA PRO A 173 -8.06 -10.29 -16.53
C PRO A 173 -9.44 -10.95 -16.52
N TYR A 174 -10.47 -10.23 -16.95
CA TYR A 174 -11.80 -10.79 -17.21
C TYR A 174 -11.65 -12.07 -18.06
N SER A 175 -11.73 -13.24 -17.44
CA SER A 175 -11.97 -14.49 -18.16
C SER A 175 -13.48 -14.59 -18.35
N GLU A 176 -13.99 -13.95 -19.40
CA GLU A 176 -15.30 -14.31 -19.93
C GLU A 176 -15.24 -15.71 -20.52
N GLU A 177 -15.43 -16.73 -19.69
CA GLU A 177 -16.06 -17.99 -20.12
C GLU A 177 -17.21 -18.29 -19.17
N ALA A 178 -18.20 -17.41 -19.17
CA ALA A 178 -19.55 -17.74 -18.79
C ALA A 178 -20.37 -17.93 -20.08
N THR A 179 -20.37 -19.15 -20.62
CA THR A 179 -21.52 -19.63 -21.37
C THR A 179 -22.13 -20.81 -20.62
N SER A 180 -23.13 -20.49 -19.82
CA SER A 180 -24.15 -21.38 -19.30
C SER A 180 -24.75 -22.24 -20.43
N GLY A 181 -24.94 -23.54 -20.20
CA GLY A 181 -25.77 -24.44 -21.02
C GLY A 181 -27.28 -24.07 -20.95
N PRO A 182 -28.24 -24.96 -21.28
CA PRO A 182 -28.16 -26.38 -21.69
C PRO A 182 -29.00 -26.71 -22.95
N GLU A 183 -28.73 -27.81 -23.67
CA GLU A 183 -29.78 -28.48 -24.48
C GLU A 183 -29.62 -30.02 -24.42
N GLU A 184 -30.56 -30.65 -23.71
CA GLU A 184 -30.96 -32.04 -23.92
C GLU A 184 -31.67 -32.16 -25.26
N GLN A 185 -31.19 -33.04 -26.14
CA GLN A 185 -32.03 -33.74 -27.11
C GLN A 185 -31.64 -35.22 -27.14
N GLU A 186 -32.42 -36.03 -26.44
CA GLU A 186 -32.57 -37.45 -26.76
C GLU A 186 -33.24 -37.60 -28.14
N ALA A 187 -32.68 -38.44 -29.01
CA ALA A 187 -33.28 -39.72 -29.39
C ALA A 187 -32.81 -40.25 -30.76
N HIS A 188 -32.72 -41.59 -30.80
CA HIS A 188 -32.71 -42.51 -31.95
C HIS A 188 -31.38 -43.12 -32.45
N LEU A 189 -31.07 -44.27 -31.84
CA LEU A 189 -30.93 -45.59 -32.48
C LEU A 189 -30.25 -45.65 -33.86
N SER A 190 -29.05 -46.23 -33.90
CA SER A 190 -28.72 -47.41 -34.75
C SER A 190 -27.31 -47.92 -34.43
N LEU A 191 -27.23 -49.07 -33.75
CA LEU A 191 -26.06 -49.95 -33.80
C LEU A 191 -26.05 -50.68 -35.15
N PRO A 192 -24.87 -50.92 -35.72
CA PRO A 192 -24.59 -52.26 -36.21
C PRO A 192 -23.26 -52.80 -35.67
N GLU A 193 -23.41 -53.91 -34.95
CA GLU A 193 -22.61 -55.14 -34.83
C GLU A 193 -21.08 -55.22 -35.05
N PRO A 194 -20.44 -56.21 -34.40
CA PRO A 194 -19.02 -56.22 -34.07
C PRO A 194 -18.19 -56.94 -35.14
N ASN A 195 -16.95 -56.48 -35.36
CA ASN A 195 -15.94 -57.32 -36.01
C ASN A 195 -14.92 -57.82 -34.97
N LEU A 196 -14.97 -59.12 -34.76
CA LEU A 196 -14.08 -59.95 -33.96
C LEU A 196 -12.65 -59.94 -34.54
N LEU A 197 -11.68 -59.51 -33.69
CA LEU A 197 -10.39 -60.14 -33.27
C LEU A 197 -9.50 -60.88 -34.32
N PRO A 198 -8.21 -61.24 -34.05
CA PRO A 198 -7.43 -61.19 -32.80
C PRO A 198 -5.97 -60.71 -32.94
N ILE A 199 -5.35 -60.16 -31.89
CA ILE A 199 -3.91 -60.44 -31.63
C ILE A 199 -3.64 -60.50 -30.12
N HIS A 200 -3.28 -61.69 -29.64
CA HIS A 200 -2.52 -61.97 -28.42
C HIS A 200 -1.23 -62.70 -28.85
N PRO A 201 -0.22 -62.92 -27.98
CA PRO A 201 0.17 -62.26 -26.72
C PRO A 201 1.62 -61.71 -26.87
N THR A 202 2.31 -61.16 -25.87
CA THR A 202 3.24 -61.94 -25.01
C THR A 202 3.81 -61.03 -23.92
N LEU A 203 3.72 -61.51 -22.68
CA LEU A 203 4.46 -61.06 -21.49
C LEU A 203 5.93 -61.46 -21.59
N LEU A 204 6.84 -60.56 -21.23
CA LEU A 204 8.16 -60.84 -20.63
C LEU A 204 8.52 -59.53 -19.90
N GLY A 205 8.66 -59.48 -18.59
CA GLY A 205 9.38 -60.43 -17.75
C GLY A 205 10.58 -59.66 -17.22
N SER A 206 10.42 -59.04 -16.05
CA SER A 206 11.47 -58.34 -15.32
C SER A 206 12.58 -59.31 -14.93
N SER A 207 13.82 -58.92 -15.18
CA SER A 207 15.02 -59.49 -14.53
C SER A 207 16.12 -58.45 -14.59
N THR A 208 16.37 -57.77 -13.47
CA THR A 208 17.60 -57.79 -12.67
C THR A 208 17.43 -56.87 -11.48
#